data_AF-A0A2E2IAQ3-F1
#
_entry.id   AF-A0A2E2IAQ3-F1
#
_cell.length_a   1.000
_cell.length_b   1.000
_cell.length_c   1.000
_cell.angle_alpha   90.00
_cell.angle_beta   90.00
_cell.angle_gamma   90.00
#
_symmetry.space_group_name_H-M   'P 1'
#
loop_
_entity.id
_entity.type
_entity.pdbx_description
1 polymer ?
#
loop_
_entity_poly.entity_id
_entity_poly.type
_entity_poly.pdbx_seq_one_letter_code
_entity_poly.pdbx_strand_id
1 'polypeptide(L)'
;MDLVEQNNIPDEQRNEWDLIDKKTAWKYTPRNEEIIFSVTIEDWSPHWARACLRSLYIQDCEEWGVVIFDNCSTAKNQRWLGSLVEEFDERFTLVRRRFASIDDSFVKEALDEICTHENPMIVSLSEKEILFDSLIVSQLQEVTPEYDAVASPTYLARQPLGMYFGESDVVSNKSNTPFSIRGQRLSIFTGNNHDSIYRDVNNETVFEIQNMSVYNADMTVGAEDSDDLRPTTYIPNMRKLEIDITYFCNLTCAGCSRSSAQAPSGQHMPIEMIQEFLDESKQKGMKWEALHILGGEPTLHPNFVEIVTMLDDWFMEHSPDTDLKVITNGVSRKVQNNIMSIPEHWRYENSYKLDREMDTIHFEPFNLAPIDLPQWRGEDFTKGCYITQDSGIGLTPYGYFHCAIAGGMERIMNLGHGFEKIPEHPWEFLEMMKDYCRFCGHFLSDSFKERSERIGMDVSPETVSESWQLAYGEWEVKGDA
;
A
#
# COMPACT_ATOMS: atom_id res chain seq x y z
N MET A 1 33.41 -13.75 -13.58
CA MET A 1 33.27 -12.28 -13.46
C MET A 1 32.58 -11.89 -12.16
N ASP A 2 31.43 -12.49 -11.83
CA ASP A 2 30.72 -12.16 -10.59
C ASP A 2 31.60 -12.26 -9.33
N LEU A 3 32.20 -13.43 -9.08
CA LEU A 3 33.13 -13.64 -7.96
C LEU A 3 34.29 -12.63 -7.91
N VAL A 4 34.82 -12.21 -9.07
CA VAL A 4 35.86 -11.18 -9.16
C VAL A 4 35.34 -9.84 -8.65
N GLU A 5 34.14 -9.45 -9.08
CA GLU A 5 33.49 -8.20 -8.69
C GLU A 5 33.03 -8.21 -7.23
N GLN A 6 32.86 -9.38 -6.61
CA GLN A 6 32.63 -9.55 -5.17
C GLN A 6 33.95 -9.64 -4.37
N ASN A 7 35.11 -9.50 -5.03
CA ASN A 7 36.43 -9.68 -4.41
C ASN A 7 36.68 -11.09 -3.83
N ASN A 8 35.91 -12.09 -4.29
CA ASN A 8 36.07 -13.50 -4.00
C ASN A 8 37.10 -14.12 -4.97
N ILE A 9 38.37 -13.76 -4.74
CA ILE A 9 39.50 -14.14 -5.60
C ILE A 9 40.19 -15.40 -5.02
N PRO A 10 40.26 -16.52 -5.77
CA PRO A 10 40.96 -17.72 -5.35
C PRO A 10 42.45 -17.47 -5.14
N ASP A 11 43.08 -18.20 -4.21
CA ASP A 11 44.51 -18.03 -3.90
C ASP A 11 45.41 -18.28 -5.12
N GLU A 12 45.02 -19.23 -5.99
CA GLU A 12 45.70 -19.52 -7.26
C GLU A 12 45.74 -18.30 -8.20
N GLN A 13 44.80 -17.36 -8.09
CA GLN A 13 44.70 -16.16 -8.94
C GLN A 13 45.50 -14.96 -8.42
N ARG A 14 45.80 -14.90 -7.11
CA ARG A 14 46.32 -13.66 -6.46
C ARG A 14 47.67 -13.15 -6.98
N ASN A 15 48.44 -13.99 -7.67
CA ASN A 15 49.76 -13.65 -8.22
C ASN A 15 49.81 -13.68 -9.75
N GLU A 16 48.65 -13.79 -10.40
CA GLU A 16 48.53 -13.94 -11.85
C GLU A 16 48.01 -12.64 -12.47
N TRP A 17 48.64 -12.20 -13.55
CA TRP A 17 48.26 -10.97 -14.25
C TRP A 17 46.98 -11.13 -15.07
N ASP A 18 46.81 -12.29 -15.69
CA ASP A 18 45.63 -12.64 -16.47
C ASP A 18 44.66 -13.48 -15.62
N LEU A 19 43.36 -13.37 -15.89
CA LEU A 19 42.36 -14.23 -15.28
C LEU A 19 42.54 -15.67 -15.77
N ILE A 20 42.82 -16.57 -14.85
CA ILE A 20 42.89 -18.00 -15.13
C ILE A 20 41.47 -18.55 -15.11
N ASP A 21 40.91 -18.84 -16.29
CA ASP A 21 39.59 -19.45 -16.45
C ASP A 21 39.63 -20.97 -16.17
N LYS A 22 40.03 -21.32 -14.95
CA LYS A 22 39.97 -22.69 -14.44
C LYS A 22 38.70 -22.79 -13.59
N LYS A 23 37.65 -23.37 -14.17
CA LYS A 23 36.32 -23.53 -13.51
C LYS A 23 36.40 -24.15 -12.11
N THR A 24 37.39 -24.99 -11.82
CA THR A 24 37.52 -25.60 -10.49
C THR A 24 38.04 -24.65 -9.42
N ALA A 25 38.66 -23.53 -9.79
CA ALA A 25 39.21 -22.54 -8.87
C ALA A 25 38.18 -21.45 -8.49
N TRP A 26 37.31 -21.05 -9.41
CA TRP A 26 36.31 -19.99 -9.21
C TRP A 26 34.98 -20.58 -8.78
N LYS A 27 34.78 -20.72 -7.46
CA LYS A 27 33.55 -21.25 -6.88
C LYS A 27 33.00 -20.33 -5.81
N TYR A 28 31.68 -20.33 -5.65
CA TYR A 28 31.04 -19.74 -4.48
C TYR A 28 31.39 -20.54 -3.22
N THR A 29 31.20 -19.92 -2.05
CA THR A 29 31.32 -20.61 -0.76
C THR A 29 30.33 -21.79 -0.73
N PRO A 30 30.81 -23.03 -0.50
CA PRO A 30 29.94 -24.20 -0.43
C PRO A 30 28.97 -24.11 0.76
N ARG A 31 27.75 -24.61 0.56
CA ARG A 31 26.67 -24.66 1.54
C ARG A 31 26.42 -26.11 1.97
N ASN A 32 26.52 -26.44 3.24
CA ASN A 32 26.28 -27.79 3.77
C ASN A 32 25.04 -27.84 4.69
N GLU A 33 24.31 -26.75 4.79
CA GLU A 33 23.12 -26.61 5.62
C GLU A 33 21.99 -27.48 5.08
N GLU A 34 21.19 -28.08 5.98
CA GLU A 34 20.03 -28.88 5.60
C GLU A 34 18.87 -28.04 5.05
N ILE A 35 18.82 -26.76 5.44
CA ILE A 35 17.82 -25.77 5.01
C ILE A 35 18.55 -24.64 4.30
N ILE A 36 18.17 -24.39 3.05
CA ILE A 36 18.74 -23.33 2.22
C ILE A 36 17.61 -22.50 1.64
N PHE A 37 17.62 -21.20 1.91
CA PHE A 37 16.71 -20.26 1.27
C PHE A 37 17.23 -19.87 -0.11
N SER A 38 16.34 -19.80 -1.10
CA SER A 38 16.63 -19.32 -2.45
C SER A 38 15.83 -18.04 -2.67
N VAL A 39 16.51 -16.91 -2.84
CA VAL A 39 15.88 -15.59 -2.97
C VAL A 39 16.18 -15.02 -4.34
N THR A 40 15.18 -14.77 -5.19
CA THR A 40 15.38 -14.01 -6.44
C THR A 40 15.04 -12.54 -6.22
N ILE A 41 15.85 -11.66 -6.80
CA ILE A 41 15.62 -10.20 -6.82
C ILE A 41 15.54 -9.77 -8.29
N GLU A 42 14.38 -9.29 -8.75
CA GLU A 42 14.13 -8.97 -10.18
C GLU A 42 13.85 -7.48 -10.43
N ASP A 43 12.90 -6.87 -9.72
CA ASP A 43 12.56 -5.45 -9.91
C ASP A 43 11.99 -4.84 -8.62
N TRP A 44 12.88 -4.28 -7.81
CA TRP A 44 12.64 -4.19 -6.38
C TRP A 44 12.74 -2.77 -5.81
N SER A 45 11.97 -2.54 -4.74
CA SER A 45 12.09 -1.34 -3.92
C SER A 45 13.08 -1.58 -2.77
N PRO A 46 14.07 -0.69 -2.53
CA PRO A 46 15.05 -0.71 -1.44
C PRO A 46 14.62 -1.24 -0.07
N HIS A 47 13.37 -0.97 0.31
CA HIS A 47 12.85 -1.36 1.60
C HIS A 47 12.40 -2.82 1.67
N TRP A 48 11.81 -3.38 0.60
CA TRP A 48 11.27 -4.75 0.62
C TRP A 48 12.37 -5.81 0.63
N ALA A 49 13.37 -5.73 -0.25
CA ALA A 49 14.46 -6.72 -0.20
C ALA A 49 15.26 -6.60 1.11
N ARG A 50 15.41 -5.38 1.66
CA ARG A 50 16.00 -5.23 3.00
C ARG A 50 15.18 -5.96 4.06
N ALA A 51 13.86 -5.80 4.05
CA ALA A 51 12.98 -6.45 5.01
C ALA A 51 12.99 -7.98 4.84
N CYS A 52 12.94 -8.48 3.60
CA CYS A 52 13.09 -9.90 3.25
C CYS A 52 14.40 -10.47 3.85
N LEU A 53 15.55 -9.89 3.50
CA LEU A 53 16.85 -10.39 3.97
C LEU A 53 17.04 -10.24 5.49
N ARG A 54 16.52 -9.16 6.08
CA ARG A 54 16.53 -8.98 7.55
C ARG A 54 15.65 -10.00 8.25
N SER A 55 14.52 -10.39 7.67
CA SER A 55 13.63 -11.41 8.24
C SER A 55 14.29 -12.79 8.31
N LEU A 56 15.16 -13.10 7.34
CA LEU A 56 16.04 -14.28 7.39
C LEU A 56 17.11 -14.11 8.47
N TYR A 57 17.80 -12.96 8.53
CA TYR A 57 18.90 -12.76 9.47
C TYR A 57 18.50 -12.88 10.96
N ILE A 58 17.26 -12.52 11.31
CA ILE A 58 16.76 -12.52 12.70
C ILE A 58 16.21 -13.88 13.18
N GLN A 59 16.32 -14.94 12.38
CA GLN A 59 15.87 -16.27 12.79
C GLN A 59 16.63 -16.74 14.04
N ASP A 60 15.94 -17.50 14.89
CA ASP A 60 16.39 -17.90 16.23
C ASP A 60 17.54 -18.91 16.23
N CYS A 61 17.70 -19.64 15.14
CA CYS A 61 18.79 -20.60 14.90
C CYS A 61 19.68 -20.16 13.74
N GLU A 62 20.91 -20.67 13.71
CA GLU A 62 21.95 -20.32 12.74
C GLU A 62 22.26 -21.45 11.74
N GLU A 63 21.62 -22.63 11.88
CA GLU A 63 21.86 -23.83 11.07
C GLU A 63 21.11 -23.80 9.72
N TRP A 64 21.27 -22.72 8.96
CA TRP A 64 20.64 -22.51 7.65
C TRP A 64 21.49 -21.59 6.78
N GLY A 65 21.29 -21.66 5.47
CA GLY A 65 21.96 -20.78 4.49
C GLY A 65 20.97 -20.07 3.58
N VAL A 66 21.42 -19.05 2.86
CA VAL A 66 20.66 -18.40 1.77
C VAL A 66 21.53 -18.15 0.55
N VAL A 67 20.96 -18.40 -0.63
CA VAL A 67 21.51 -18.04 -1.92
C VAL A 67 20.61 -16.99 -2.56
N ILE A 68 21.16 -15.79 -2.74
CA ILE A 68 20.48 -14.64 -3.32
C ILE A 68 20.86 -14.54 -4.80
N PHE A 69 19.87 -14.57 -5.68
CA PHE A 69 19.99 -14.44 -7.11
C PHE A 69 19.58 -13.03 -7.55
N ASP A 70 20.56 -12.24 -7.99
CA ASP A 70 20.34 -10.90 -8.55
C ASP A 70 20.09 -10.99 -10.06
N ASN A 71 18.82 -10.90 -10.45
CA ASN A 71 18.36 -11.04 -11.83
C ASN A 71 18.42 -9.69 -12.56
N CYS A 72 19.58 -9.36 -13.14
CA CYS A 72 19.78 -8.19 -14.00
C CYS A 72 19.55 -6.81 -13.33
N SER A 73 19.79 -6.65 -12.02
CA SER A 73 19.74 -5.33 -11.39
C SER A 73 20.62 -4.29 -12.10
N THR A 74 20.19 -3.03 -12.08
CA THR A 74 21.03 -1.90 -12.50
C THR A 74 22.33 -1.83 -11.67
N ALA A 75 23.41 -1.29 -12.24
CA ALA A 75 24.69 -1.19 -11.53
C ALA A 75 24.61 -0.47 -10.16
N LYS A 76 23.69 0.50 -10.02
CA LYS A 76 23.40 1.17 -8.74
C LYS A 76 22.83 0.19 -7.72
N ASN A 77 21.85 -0.61 -8.13
CA ASN A 77 21.18 -1.59 -7.26
C ASN A 77 22.10 -2.76 -6.92
N GLN A 78 22.94 -3.23 -7.86
CA GLN A 78 23.96 -4.25 -7.60
C GLN A 78 24.93 -3.83 -6.49
N ARG A 79 25.37 -2.56 -6.50
CA ARG A 79 26.26 -2.02 -5.46
C ARG A 79 25.57 -1.91 -4.11
N TRP A 80 24.32 -1.45 -4.10
CA TRP A 80 23.52 -1.40 -2.87
C TRP A 80 23.33 -2.81 -2.28
N LEU A 81 22.99 -3.79 -3.12
CA LEU A 81 22.71 -5.15 -2.67
C LEU A 81 23.99 -5.81 -2.13
N GLY A 82 25.12 -5.63 -2.82
CA GLY A 82 26.42 -6.06 -2.30
C GLY A 82 26.73 -5.43 -0.94
N SER A 83 26.51 -4.12 -0.78
CA SER A 83 26.73 -3.43 0.50
C SER A 83 25.80 -3.93 1.60
N LEU A 84 24.54 -4.26 1.27
CA LEU A 84 23.60 -4.84 2.23
C LEU A 84 24.01 -6.26 2.63
N VAL A 85 24.42 -7.10 1.67
CA VAL A 85 24.84 -8.48 1.94
C VAL A 85 26.11 -8.51 2.80
N GLU A 86 27.01 -7.53 2.64
CA GLU A 86 28.17 -7.34 3.52
C GLU A 86 27.81 -7.00 4.99
N GLU A 87 26.58 -6.55 5.27
CA GLU A 87 26.09 -6.35 6.65
C GLU A 87 25.71 -7.67 7.33
N PHE A 88 25.56 -8.76 6.57
CA PHE A 88 25.21 -10.08 7.07
C PHE A 88 26.44 -10.98 7.22
N ASP A 89 26.26 -12.11 7.87
CA ASP A 89 27.31 -13.09 8.12
C ASP A 89 27.45 -14.11 6.98
N GLU A 90 28.29 -15.12 7.20
CA GLU A 90 28.60 -16.16 6.22
C GLU A 90 27.40 -16.99 5.77
N ARG A 91 26.20 -16.86 6.37
CA ARG A 91 24.96 -17.54 5.92
C ARG A 91 24.46 -17.04 4.57
N PHE A 92 24.94 -15.89 4.09
CA PHE A 92 24.46 -15.25 2.86
C PHE A 92 25.43 -15.39 1.69
N THR A 93 24.99 -16.05 0.60
CA THR A 93 25.71 -16.12 -0.69
C THR A 93 25.01 -15.28 -1.74
N LEU A 94 25.71 -14.34 -2.36
CA LEU A 94 25.18 -13.54 -3.48
C LEU A 94 25.66 -14.11 -4.83
N VAL A 95 24.73 -14.32 -5.76
CA VAL A 95 24.96 -14.79 -7.13
C VAL A 95 24.39 -13.74 -8.10
N ARG A 96 25.23 -13.20 -8.98
CA ARG A 96 24.83 -12.14 -9.93
C ARG A 96 25.06 -12.53 -11.37
N ARG A 97 24.13 -12.13 -12.26
CA ARG A 97 24.34 -12.14 -13.71
C ARG A 97 24.30 -10.72 -14.27
N ARG A 98 25.36 -10.38 -15.01
CA ARG A 98 25.50 -9.06 -15.67
C ARG A 98 24.88 -9.01 -17.07
N PHE A 99 24.79 -10.17 -17.74
CA PHE A 99 24.44 -10.28 -19.15
C PHE A 99 23.58 -11.54 -19.38
N ALA A 100 22.36 -11.54 -18.83
CA ALA A 100 21.24 -12.44 -19.13
C ALA A 100 20.37 -12.58 -17.87
N SER A 101 19.08 -12.80 -18.09
CA SER A 101 18.15 -13.13 -17.02
C SER A 101 18.59 -14.39 -16.28
N ILE A 102 18.29 -14.44 -14.99
CA ILE A 102 18.32 -15.64 -14.18
C ILE A 102 16.96 -16.31 -14.37
N ASP A 103 16.96 -17.50 -14.96
CA ASP A 103 15.78 -18.36 -15.07
C ASP A 103 15.89 -19.53 -14.07
N ASP A 104 14.81 -20.29 -13.94
CA ASP A 104 14.73 -21.41 -13.01
C ASP A 104 15.79 -22.50 -13.27
N SER A 105 16.16 -22.70 -14.54
CA SER A 105 17.23 -23.62 -14.92
C SER A 105 18.57 -23.15 -14.35
N PHE A 106 18.88 -21.86 -14.46
CA PHE A 106 20.09 -21.29 -13.88
C PHE A 106 20.10 -21.37 -12.35
N VAL A 107 18.96 -21.06 -11.71
CA VAL A 107 18.82 -21.18 -10.25
C VAL A 107 19.14 -22.62 -9.81
N LYS A 108 18.55 -23.62 -10.48
CA LYS A 108 18.81 -25.03 -10.18
C LYS A 108 20.29 -25.41 -10.34
N GLU A 109 20.89 -25.05 -11.47
CA GLU A 109 22.31 -25.36 -11.75
C GLU A 109 23.24 -24.72 -10.71
N ALA A 110 22.97 -23.47 -10.31
CA ALA A 110 23.74 -22.78 -9.30
C ALA A 110 23.59 -23.41 -7.92
N LEU A 111 22.37 -23.81 -7.53
CA LEU A 111 22.14 -24.53 -6.28
C LEU A 111 22.84 -25.89 -6.27
N ASP A 112 22.84 -26.64 -7.38
CA ASP A 112 23.57 -27.91 -7.50
C ASP A 112 25.10 -27.73 -7.38
N GLU A 113 25.63 -26.58 -7.78
CA GLU A 113 27.05 -26.26 -7.61
C GLU A 113 27.39 -25.81 -6.17
N ILE A 114 26.52 -25.01 -5.57
CA ILE A 114 26.75 -24.37 -4.26
C ILE A 114 26.47 -25.33 -3.11
N CYS A 115 25.43 -26.15 -3.22
CA CYS A 115 25.00 -27.05 -2.15
C CYS A 115 25.85 -28.33 -2.14
N THR A 116 26.33 -28.69 -0.96
CA THR A 116 27.16 -29.87 -0.69
C THR A 116 26.47 -30.89 0.22
N HIS A 117 25.40 -30.48 0.92
CA HIS A 117 24.49 -31.41 1.55
C HIS A 117 23.83 -32.30 0.49
N GLU A 118 23.62 -33.58 0.79
CA GLU A 118 23.16 -34.57 -0.22
C GLU A 118 21.80 -34.20 -0.82
N ASN A 119 20.87 -33.72 0.01
CA ASN A 119 19.54 -33.32 -0.44
C ASN A 119 18.88 -32.28 0.50
N PRO A 120 19.39 -31.02 0.53
CA PRO A 120 18.83 -29.99 1.40
C PRO A 120 17.40 -29.62 0.99
N MET A 121 16.64 -29.11 1.95
CA MET A 121 15.36 -28.44 1.71
C MET A 121 15.63 -27.03 1.18
N ILE A 122 15.25 -26.77 -0.06
CA ILE A 122 15.33 -25.46 -0.70
C ILE A 122 14.02 -24.73 -0.48
N VAL A 123 14.05 -23.59 0.21
CA VAL A 123 12.86 -22.77 0.50
C VAL A 123 12.91 -21.49 -0.31
N SER A 124 11.93 -21.28 -1.19
CA SER A 124 11.93 -20.13 -2.11
C SER A 124 11.23 -18.92 -1.50
N LEU A 125 11.85 -17.74 -1.64
CA LEU A 125 11.27 -16.45 -1.29
C LEU A 125 11.49 -15.44 -2.43
N SER A 126 10.50 -14.59 -2.68
CA SER A 126 10.64 -13.40 -3.53
C SER A 126 11.11 -12.17 -2.74
N GLU A 127 11.58 -11.13 -3.44
CA GLU A 127 12.09 -9.89 -2.82
C GLU A 127 11.04 -9.10 -2.01
N LYS A 128 9.75 -9.40 -2.20
CA LYS A 128 8.61 -8.80 -1.49
C LYS A 128 8.03 -9.72 -0.41
N GLU A 129 8.63 -10.89 -0.21
CA GLU A 129 8.22 -11.84 0.81
C GLU A 129 9.07 -11.70 2.08
N ILE A 130 8.41 -11.54 3.23
CA ILE A 130 9.05 -11.38 4.55
C ILE A 130 8.57 -12.50 5.46
N LEU A 131 9.48 -13.16 6.16
CA LEU A 131 9.13 -14.08 7.25
C LEU A 131 8.60 -13.27 8.44
N PHE A 132 7.37 -13.54 8.89
CA PHE A 132 6.75 -12.81 9.99
C PHE A 132 7.27 -13.19 11.38
N ASP A 133 7.85 -14.38 11.51
CA ASP A 133 8.27 -14.95 12.79
C ASP A 133 9.78 -15.27 12.74
N SER A 134 10.46 -15.16 13.88
CA SER A 134 11.85 -15.58 14.05
C SER A 134 12.01 -17.09 14.25
N LEU A 135 10.91 -17.84 14.42
CA LEU A 135 10.91 -19.28 14.69
C LEU A 135 10.72 -20.14 13.42
N ILE A 136 10.75 -19.55 12.22
CA ILE A 136 10.43 -20.28 10.98
C ILE A 136 11.46 -21.38 10.70
N VAL A 137 12.74 -21.09 10.88
CA VAL A 137 13.77 -22.11 10.65
C VAL A 137 13.65 -23.25 11.66
N SER A 138 13.37 -22.96 12.93
CA SER A 138 13.07 -23.98 13.94
C SER A 138 11.88 -24.87 13.54
N GLN A 139 10.85 -24.33 12.90
CA GLN A 139 9.73 -25.12 12.37
C GLN A 139 10.14 -25.97 11.16
N LEU A 140 10.98 -25.43 10.27
CA LEU A 140 11.51 -26.17 9.11
C LEU A 140 12.42 -27.33 9.53
N GLN A 141 13.11 -27.22 10.67
CA GLN A 141 13.91 -28.32 11.24
C GLN A 141 13.06 -29.51 11.70
N GLU A 142 11.74 -29.35 11.89
CA GLU A 142 10.83 -30.47 12.17
C GLU A 142 10.56 -31.33 10.93
N VAL A 143 10.95 -30.87 9.73
CA VAL A 143 10.73 -31.57 8.47
C VAL A 143 11.74 -32.68 8.28
N THR A 144 11.29 -33.91 8.53
CA THR A 144 12.10 -35.11 8.43
C THR A 144 12.45 -35.48 6.97
N PRO A 145 13.50 -36.29 6.73
CA PRO A 145 13.96 -36.63 5.38
C PRO A 145 12.95 -37.36 4.49
N GLU A 146 11.89 -37.96 5.04
CA GLU A 146 10.81 -38.59 4.28
C GLU A 146 9.87 -37.60 3.58
N TYR A 147 9.94 -36.31 3.89
CA TYR A 147 9.18 -35.27 3.21
C TYR A 147 10.00 -34.66 2.07
N ASP A 148 9.40 -34.70 0.88
CA ASP A 148 9.94 -34.17 -0.37
C ASP A 148 9.73 -32.65 -0.47
N ALA A 149 8.67 -32.13 0.14
CA ALA A 149 8.28 -30.73 0.04
C ALA A 149 7.64 -30.19 1.32
N VAL A 150 7.61 -28.87 1.44
CA VAL A 150 6.96 -28.12 2.52
C VAL A 150 5.93 -27.18 1.91
N ALA A 151 4.72 -27.19 2.45
CA ALA A 151 3.66 -26.25 2.12
C ALA A 151 3.34 -25.36 3.32
N SER A 152 2.97 -24.10 3.05
CA SER A 152 2.60 -23.15 4.09
C SER A 152 1.58 -22.13 3.59
N PRO A 153 0.69 -21.62 4.47
CA PRO A 153 -0.11 -20.45 4.14
C PRO A 153 0.76 -19.21 3.93
N THR A 154 0.22 -18.24 3.18
CA THR A 154 0.86 -16.95 2.92
C THR A 154 -0.12 -15.85 3.21
N TYR A 155 0.32 -14.85 3.97
CA TYR A 155 -0.46 -13.64 4.15
C TYR A 155 -0.25 -12.74 2.94
N LEU A 156 -1.31 -12.55 2.16
CA LEU A 156 -1.29 -11.69 0.99
C LEU A 156 -1.73 -10.29 1.41
N ALA A 157 -0.84 -9.31 1.29
CA ALA A 157 -1.16 -7.94 1.70
C ALA A 157 -2.36 -7.36 0.92
N ARG A 158 -2.59 -7.82 -0.32
CA ARG A 158 -3.79 -7.47 -1.11
C ARG A 158 -5.10 -8.11 -0.63
N GLN A 159 -5.04 -9.17 0.18
CA GLN A 159 -6.20 -9.85 0.78
C GLN A 159 -6.02 -9.89 2.30
N PRO A 160 -6.08 -8.73 2.97
CA PRO A 160 -5.80 -8.60 4.40
C PRO A 160 -6.79 -9.37 5.30
N LEU A 161 -7.85 -9.93 4.72
CA LEU A 161 -8.91 -10.65 5.41
C LEU A 161 -8.72 -12.16 5.48
N GLY A 162 -7.63 -12.75 4.97
CA GLY A 162 -7.44 -14.19 5.10
C GLY A 162 -8.63 -14.97 4.53
N MET A 163 -9.06 -14.65 3.31
CA MET A 163 -9.91 -15.55 2.54
C MET A 163 -9.06 -16.77 2.15
N TYR A 164 -8.77 -17.61 3.14
CA TYR A 164 -7.99 -18.84 3.01
C TYR A 164 -8.79 -19.94 2.30
N PHE A 165 -10.10 -19.76 2.12
CA PHE A 165 -10.98 -20.71 1.44
C PHE A 165 -12.12 -19.98 0.72
N GLY A 166 -12.15 -20.12 -0.61
CA GLY A 166 -13.23 -19.64 -1.47
C GLY A 166 -12.70 -19.29 -2.85
N GLU A 167 -13.37 -19.76 -3.90
CA GLU A 167 -13.12 -19.29 -5.26
C GLU A 167 -13.26 -17.76 -5.29
N SER A 168 -12.12 -17.07 -5.32
CA SER A 168 -12.06 -15.65 -5.63
C SER A 168 -12.22 -15.54 -7.14
N ASP A 169 -13.21 -14.78 -7.60
CA ASP A 169 -13.36 -14.39 -9.02
C ASP A 169 -12.19 -13.51 -9.52
N VAL A 170 -11.26 -13.15 -8.63
CA VAL A 170 -10.02 -12.42 -8.95
C VAL A 170 -8.89 -13.43 -9.17
N VAL A 171 -8.44 -13.53 -10.43
CA VAL A 171 -7.35 -14.41 -10.88
C VAL A 171 -5.99 -13.96 -10.30
N SER A 172 -5.12 -14.92 -9.96
CA SER A 172 -3.83 -14.73 -9.30
C SER A 172 -2.64 -14.80 -10.28
N ASN A 173 -1.60 -13.99 -10.04
CA ASN A 173 -0.25 -14.20 -10.58
C ASN A 173 0.57 -15.13 -9.65
N LYS A 174 1.79 -15.54 -10.07
CA LYS A 174 2.62 -16.54 -9.36
C LYS A 174 2.94 -16.21 -7.90
N SER A 175 2.90 -14.93 -7.53
CA SER A 175 3.28 -14.45 -6.20
C SER A 175 2.13 -14.50 -5.18
N ASN A 176 0.87 -14.58 -5.63
CA ASN A 176 -0.28 -14.23 -4.79
C ASN A 176 -1.22 -15.39 -4.48
N THR A 177 -0.69 -16.51 -3.96
CA THR A 177 -1.50 -17.64 -3.50
C THR A 177 -1.57 -17.82 -1.99
N PRO A 178 -2.77 -18.08 -1.42
CA PRO A 178 -2.98 -18.17 0.03
C PRO A 178 -2.27 -19.36 0.68
N PHE A 179 -1.96 -20.40 -0.12
CA PHE A 179 -1.30 -21.62 0.31
C PHE A 179 -0.55 -22.23 -0.88
N SER A 180 0.75 -22.46 -0.72
CA SER A 180 1.61 -22.94 -1.81
C SER A 180 2.72 -23.85 -1.28
N ILE A 181 3.33 -24.62 -2.19
CA ILE A 181 4.60 -25.30 -1.92
C ILE A 181 5.67 -24.21 -1.78
N ARG A 182 6.25 -24.12 -0.59
CA ARG A 182 7.27 -23.13 -0.21
C ARG A 182 8.67 -23.69 -0.22
N GLY A 183 8.82 -24.99 0.00
CA GLY A 183 10.12 -25.64 -0.11
C GLY A 183 10.04 -27.00 -0.77
N GLN A 184 11.14 -27.39 -1.42
CA GLN A 184 11.33 -28.71 -2.01
C GLN A 184 12.75 -29.18 -1.77
N ARG A 185 12.93 -30.50 -1.65
CA ARG A 185 14.25 -31.12 -1.66
C ARG A 185 14.97 -30.81 -2.97
N LEU A 186 16.27 -30.48 -2.89
CA LEU A 186 17.07 -30.09 -4.06
C LEU A 186 17.01 -31.09 -5.22
N SER A 187 16.84 -32.38 -4.94
CA SER A 187 16.70 -33.44 -5.95
C SER A 187 15.47 -33.28 -6.86
N ILE A 188 14.40 -32.67 -6.36
CA ILE A 188 13.14 -32.45 -7.09
C ILE A 188 12.82 -30.98 -7.34
N PHE A 189 13.59 -30.07 -6.74
CA PHE A 189 13.48 -28.63 -6.92
C PHE A 189 13.60 -28.27 -8.41
N THR A 190 12.67 -27.48 -8.94
CA THR A 190 12.69 -27.10 -10.37
C THR A 190 12.93 -25.61 -10.63
N GLY A 191 12.92 -24.77 -9.59
CA GLY A 191 13.10 -23.32 -9.74
C GLY A 191 12.45 -22.51 -8.62
N ASN A 192 12.62 -21.19 -8.68
CA ASN A 192 11.95 -20.27 -7.76
C ASN A 192 10.51 -19.95 -8.21
N ASN A 193 10.18 -20.13 -9.49
CA ASN A 193 8.84 -19.85 -10.05
C ASN A 193 7.95 -21.09 -10.16
N HIS A 194 7.43 -21.61 -9.05
CA HIS A 194 6.38 -22.63 -9.12
C HIS A 194 4.99 -22.04 -9.33
N ASP A 195 4.15 -22.76 -10.09
CA ASP A 195 2.74 -22.46 -10.25
C ASP A 195 2.09 -22.37 -8.88
N SER A 196 1.63 -21.17 -8.58
CA SER A 196 1.07 -20.71 -7.31
C SER A 196 -0.05 -21.59 -6.75
N ILE A 197 -0.65 -22.47 -7.55
CA ILE A 197 -1.81 -23.27 -7.14
C ILE A 197 -1.33 -24.64 -6.65
N TYR A 198 -1.88 -25.10 -5.53
CA TYR A 198 -1.84 -26.49 -5.03
C TYR A 198 -2.53 -27.45 -6.05
N ARG A 199 -2.03 -27.50 -7.28
CA ARG A 199 -2.53 -28.35 -8.36
C ARG A 199 -1.39 -29.29 -8.75
N ASP A 200 -1.63 -30.55 -8.44
CA ASP A 200 -0.83 -31.71 -8.85
C ASP A 200 0.58 -31.83 -8.28
N VAL A 201 0.66 -31.94 -6.95
CA VAL A 201 1.78 -32.64 -6.31
C VAL A 201 1.56 -34.16 -6.45
N ASN A 202 1.58 -34.66 -7.69
CA ASN A 202 1.40 -36.09 -7.94
C ASN A 202 2.68 -36.85 -7.59
N ASN A 203 2.63 -37.58 -6.46
CA ASN A 203 3.66 -38.49 -5.91
C ASN A 203 4.72 -37.90 -4.93
N GLU A 204 4.60 -36.66 -4.45
CA GLU A 204 5.53 -36.12 -3.42
C GLU A 204 4.90 -36.16 -2.01
N THR A 205 5.71 -36.41 -0.98
CA THR A 205 5.31 -36.31 0.43
C THR A 205 5.46 -34.87 0.93
N VAL A 206 4.33 -34.21 1.24
CA VAL A 206 4.31 -32.79 1.65
C VAL A 206 4.13 -32.66 3.17
N PHE A 207 4.98 -31.86 3.81
CA PHE A 207 4.82 -31.42 5.20
C PHE A 207 4.15 -30.04 5.24
N GLU A 208 3.06 -29.91 5.98
CA GLU A 208 2.35 -28.63 6.12
C GLU A 208 2.79 -27.89 7.37
N ILE A 209 3.35 -26.69 7.20
CA ILE A 209 3.67 -25.78 8.30
C ILE A 209 2.56 -24.74 8.37
N GLN A 210 1.71 -24.81 9.39
CA GLN A 210 0.56 -23.92 9.53
C GLN A 210 0.94 -22.48 9.93
N ASN A 211 2.14 -22.28 10.50
CA ASN A 211 2.57 -21.02 11.10
C ASN A 211 3.71 -20.32 10.33
N MET A 212 4.10 -20.80 9.14
CA MET A 212 5.09 -20.11 8.32
C MET A 212 4.42 -18.94 7.57
N SER A 213 4.07 -17.92 8.36
CA SER A 213 3.48 -16.68 7.86
C SER A 213 4.53 -15.94 7.05
N VAL A 214 4.41 -16.02 5.73
CA VAL A 214 5.13 -15.15 4.80
C VAL A 214 4.24 -13.96 4.48
N TYR A 215 4.70 -12.75 4.75
CA TYR A 215 4.07 -11.52 4.27
C TYR A 215 4.44 -11.34 2.81
N ASN A 216 3.49 -11.47 1.89
CA ASN A 216 3.72 -10.99 0.53
C ASN A 216 3.27 -9.53 0.42
N ALA A 217 4.25 -8.63 0.26
CA ALA A 217 4.07 -7.21 0.06
C ALA A 217 3.65 -6.81 -1.36
N ASP A 218 3.52 -7.77 -2.27
CA ASP A 218 3.10 -7.52 -3.64
C ASP A 218 1.61 -7.20 -3.70
N MET A 219 1.32 -5.90 -3.74
CA MET A 219 -0.02 -5.36 -3.84
C MET A 219 -0.55 -5.34 -5.28
N THR A 220 0.17 -5.92 -6.24
CA THR A 220 -0.20 -5.80 -7.66
C THR A 220 -1.24 -6.85 -8.09
N VAL A 221 -2.17 -6.45 -8.98
CA VAL A 221 -3.25 -7.28 -9.55
C VAL A 221 -3.38 -7.00 -11.05
N GLY A 222 -3.80 -8.00 -11.83
CA GLY A 222 -4.09 -7.85 -13.26
C GLY A 222 -5.17 -8.81 -13.70
N ALA A 223 -5.66 -8.65 -14.93
CA ALA A 223 -6.50 -9.68 -15.56
C ALA A 223 -5.66 -10.95 -15.81
N GLU A 224 -6.33 -12.10 -16.02
CA GLU A 224 -5.66 -13.34 -16.43
C GLU A 224 -4.79 -13.08 -17.67
N ASP A 225 -3.52 -13.50 -17.61
CA ASP A 225 -2.48 -13.29 -18.65
C ASP A 225 -2.14 -11.82 -18.97
N SER A 226 -2.45 -10.87 -18.09
CA SER A 226 -2.07 -9.47 -18.26
C SER A 226 -0.68 -9.19 -17.68
N ASP A 227 0.23 -8.69 -18.52
CA ASP A 227 1.52 -8.14 -18.09
C ASP A 227 1.38 -6.78 -17.35
N ASP A 228 0.20 -6.14 -17.43
CA ASP A 228 -0.11 -4.87 -16.76
C ASP A 228 -0.71 -5.12 -15.37
N LEU A 229 0.17 -5.35 -14.39
CA LEU A 229 -0.21 -5.46 -12.98
C LEU A 229 -0.31 -4.06 -12.34
N ARG A 230 -1.45 -3.74 -11.74
CA ARG A 230 -1.72 -2.47 -11.03
C ARG A 230 -1.82 -2.67 -9.52
N PRO A 231 -1.49 -1.69 -8.68
CA PRO A 231 -1.47 -1.85 -7.23
C PRO A 231 -2.88 -1.69 -6.57
N THR A 232 -3.21 -2.49 -5.55
CA THR A 232 -4.49 -2.46 -4.78
C THR A 232 -4.35 -1.83 -3.39
N THR A 233 -3.62 -0.73 -3.30
CA THR A 233 -2.80 -0.39 -2.11
C THR A 233 -3.44 0.42 -0.98
N TYR A 234 -4.64 0.99 -1.12
CA TYR A 234 -5.04 2.10 -0.24
C TYR A 234 -5.86 1.66 0.97
N ILE A 235 -5.22 1.65 2.13
CA ILE A 235 -5.84 1.39 3.43
C ILE A 235 -6.19 2.73 4.08
N PRO A 236 -7.44 2.98 4.51
CA PRO A 236 -7.80 4.18 5.24
C PRO A 236 -6.89 4.41 6.45
N ASN A 237 -6.27 5.59 6.55
CA ASN A 237 -5.44 5.94 7.69
C ASN A 237 -6.32 6.38 8.87
N MET A 238 -6.51 5.48 9.84
CA MET A 238 -7.31 5.73 11.05
C MET A 238 -6.69 6.72 12.05
N ARG A 239 -5.48 7.23 11.78
CA ARG A 239 -4.80 8.23 12.60
C ARG A 239 -4.78 9.61 11.96
N LYS A 240 -5.38 9.79 10.78
CA LYS A 240 -5.58 11.09 10.14
C LYS A 240 -7.05 11.36 9.92
N LEU A 241 -7.45 12.61 10.07
CA LEU A 241 -8.85 13.03 10.01
C LEU A 241 -9.04 14.32 9.22
N GLU A 242 -9.98 14.31 8.28
CA GLU A 242 -10.58 15.53 7.72
C GLU A 242 -11.97 15.76 8.32
N ILE A 243 -12.25 16.96 8.82
CA ILE A 243 -13.57 17.32 9.35
C ILE A 243 -14.23 18.37 8.44
N ASP A 244 -15.31 17.98 7.78
CA ASP A 244 -16.13 18.92 7.00
C ASP A 244 -17.16 19.59 7.91
N ILE A 245 -16.79 20.73 8.50
CA ILE A 245 -17.65 21.41 9.48
C ILE A 245 -18.81 22.17 8.84
N THR A 246 -18.78 22.42 7.53
CA THR A 246 -19.89 23.08 6.81
C THR A 246 -19.83 22.80 5.32
N TYR A 247 -20.98 22.83 4.65
CA TYR A 247 -21.05 22.84 3.19
C TYR A 247 -21.39 24.21 2.58
N PHE A 248 -21.60 25.22 3.43
CA PHE A 248 -21.75 26.60 2.99
C PHE A 248 -20.41 27.13 2.44
N CYS A 249 -20.45 27.69 1.23
CA CYS A 249 -19.27 28.24 0.57
C CYS A 249 -19.62 29.55 -0.16
N ASN A 250 -18.72 30.52 -0.12
CA ASN A 250 -18.87 31.81 -0.79
C ASN A 250 -18.13 31.93 -2.13
N LEU A 251 -17.45 30.86 -2.60
CA LEU A 251 -16.61 30.89 -3.82
C LEU A 251 -17.04 29.88 -4.90
N THR A 252 -17.79 28.83 -4.54
CA THR A 252 -18.39 27.84 -5.46
C THR A 252 -17.45 27.37 -6.58
N CYS A 253 -16.28 26.83 -6.25
CA CYS A 253 -15.26 26.42 -7.23
C CYS A 253 -15.74 25.38 -8.28
N ALA A 254 -15.28 25.49 -9.53
CA ALA A 254 -15.40 24.40 -10.50
C ALA A 254 -14.66 23.16 -9.98
N GLY A 255 -15.22 21.96 -10.20
CA GLY A 255 -14.63 20.69 -9.71
C GLY A 255 -14.52 20.58 -8.19
N CYS A 256 -15.31 21.34 -7.40
CA CYS A 256 -15.28 21.22 -5.94
C CYS A 256 -15.66 19.81 -5.50
N SER A 257 -14.77 19.12 -4.76
CA SER A 257 -15.00 17.77 -4.25
C SER A 257 -16.10 17.67 -3.17
N ARG A 258 -16.60 18.82 -2.69
CA ARG A 258 -17.77 18.90 -1.78
C ARG A 258 -19.04 19.34 -2.50
N SER A 259 -19.01 19.42 -3.83
CA SER A 259 -20.11 19.86 -4.70
C SER A 259 -20.70 21.22 -4.33
N SER A 260 -19.96 22.10 -3.64
CA SER A 260 -20.52 23.38 -3.17
C SER A 260 -20.95 24.32 -4.31
N ALA A 261 -20.48 24.08 -5.54
CA ALA A 261 -20.90 24.85 -6.71
C ALA A 261 -22.15 24.26 -7.39
N GLN A 262 -22.17 22.95 -7.56
CA GLN A 262 -23.24 22.22 -8.25
C GLN A 262 -24.47 22.03 -7.36
N ALA A 263 -24.24 21.82 -6.05
CA ALA A 263 -25.26 21.60 -5.04
C ALA A 263 -24.99 22.45 -3.79
N PRO A 264 -25.27 23.78 -3.83
CA PRO A 264 -25.06 24.68 -2.71
C PRO A 264 -25.91 24.29 -1.50
N SER A 265 -25.32 24.34 -0.30
CA SER A 265 -25.99 23.98 0.94
C SER A 265 -25.70 25.00 2.05
N GLY A 266 -26.68 25.20 2.93
CA GLY A 266 -26.54 25.95 4.18
C GLY A 266 -26.23 25.07 5.38
N GLN A 267 -25.89 23.79 5.16
CA GLN A 267 -25.67 22.83 6.24
C GLN A 267 -24.37 23.13 6.99
N HIS A 268 -24.48 23.02 8.31
CA HIS A 268 -23.44 23.24 9.29
C HIS A 268 -23.41 22.03 10.21
N MET A 269 -22.21 21.53 10.53
CA MET A 269 -22.04 20.48 11.52
C MET A 269 -22.44 21.02 12.90
N PRO A 270 -23.35 20.36 13.63
CA PRO A 270 -23.67 20.75 15.00
C PRO A 270 -22.41 20.69 15.87
N ILE A 271 -22.25 21.65 16.77
CA ILE A 271 -21.06 21.71 17.65
C ILE A 271 -21.01 20.52 18.61
N GLU A 272 -22.18 19.94 18.92
CA GLU A 272 -22.33 18.74 19.74
C GLU A 272 -21.60 17.54 19.11
N MET A 273 -21.59 17.42 17.78
CA MET A 273 -20.88 16.35 17.08
C MET A 273 -19.35 16.47 17.23
N ILE A 274 -18.83 17.70 17.34
CA ILE A 274 -17.41 17.91 17.67
C ILE A 274 -17.13 17.42 19.10
N GLN A 275 -18.02 17.72 20.05
CA GLN A 275 -17.87 17.22 21.43
C GLN A 275 -17.92 15.69 21.49
N GLU A 276 -18.85 15.06 20.77
CA GLU A 276 -18.97 13.60 20.67
C GLU A 276 -17.70 12.97 20.10
N PHE A 277 -17.14 13.55 19.03
CA PHE A 277 -15.85 13.14 18.46
C PHE A 277 -14.70 13.21 19.48
N LEU A 278 -14.62 14.29 20.26
CA LEU A 278 -13.58 14.48 21.27
C LEU A 278 -13.72 13.48 22.42
N ASP A 279 -14.95 13.22 22.87
CA ASP A 279 -15.25 12.25 23.92
C ASP A 279 -14.93 10.82 23.46
N GLU A 280 -15.30 10.48 22.22
CA GLU A 280 -15.00 9.19 21.61
C GLU A 280 -13.49 8.99 21.41
N SER A 281 -12.80 10.00 20.90
CA SER A 281 -11.34 9.98 20.74
C SER A 281 -10.64 9.73 22.08
N LYS A 282 -11.12 10.35 23.16
CA LYS A 282 -10.59 10.13 24.51
C LYS A 282 -10.89 8.73 25.01
N GLN A 283 -12.12 8.27 24.85
CA GLN A 283 -12.55 6.93 25.29
C GLN A 283 -11.75 5.82 24.63
N LYS A 284 -11.48 5.95 23.33
CA LYS A 284 -10.70 4.99 22.54
C LYS A 284 -9.18 5.17 22.69
N GLY A 285 -8.73 6.19 23.43
CA GLY A 285 -7.30 6.49 23.57
C GLY A 285 -6.63 6.84 22.24
N MET A 286 -7.37 7.53 21.35
CA MET A 286 -6.86 7.90 20.03
C MET A 286 -5.67 8.85 20.14
N LYS A 287 -4.67 8.60 19.31
CA LYS A 287 -3.51 9.47 19.09
C LYS A 287 -3.46 9.79 17.61
N TRP A 288 -3.82 11.02 17.27
CA TRP A 288 -3.95 11.46 15.89
C TRP A 288 -2.59 11.95 15.37
N GLU A 289 -2.26 11.57 14.14
CA GLU A 289 -1.14 12.10 13.36
C GLU A 289 -1.48 13.49 12.82
N ALA A 290 -2.70 13.65 12.27
CA ALA A 290 -3.15 14.91 11.70
C ALA A 290 -4.68 15.08 11.81
N LEU A 291 -5.13 16.33 11.98
CA LEU A 291 -6.52 16.75 11.86
C LEU A 291 -6.60 18.02 11.02
N HIS A 292 -7.37 17.95 9.94
CA HIS A 292 -7.61 19.09 9.06
C HIS A 292 -9.09 19.49 9.09
N ILE A 293 -9.38 20.77 9.27
CA ILE A 293 -10.72 21.34 9.12
C ILE A 293 -10.93 21.80 7.67
N LEU A 294 -11.97 21.26 7.04
CA LEU A 294 -12.37 21.51 5.65
C LEU A 294 -13.89 21.75 5.57
N GLY A 295 -14.43 21.67 4.34
CA GLY A 295 -15.84 21.84 4.01
C GLY A 295 -16.02 22.66 2.74
N GLY A 296 -17.12 23.40 2.65
CA GLY A 296 -17.33 24.45 1.66
C GLY A 296 -16.35 25.60 1.88
N GLU A 297 -16.63 26.47 2.84
CA GLU A 297 -15.65 27.40 3.41
C GLU A 297 -15.75 27.31 4.95
N PRO A 298 -14.82 26.58 5.61
CA PRO A 298 -14.95 26.25 7.03
C PRO A 298 -15.02 27.48 7.93
N THR A 299 -14.29 28.54 7.58
CA THR A 299 -14.28 29.76 8.39
C THR A 299 -15.62 30.50 8.41
N LEU A 300 -16.57 30.14 7.53
CA LEU A 300 -17.91 30.73 7.52
C LEU A 300 -18.91 30.01 8.43
N HIS A 301 -18.52 28.89 9.06
CA HIS A 301 -19.33 28.21 10.06
C HIS A 301 -19.72 29.18 11.20
N PRO A 302 -20.99 29.20 11.66
CA PRO A 302 -21.44 30.12 12.72
C PRO A 302 -20.62 30.02 14.01
N ASN A 303 -20.24 28.81 14.40
CA ASN A 303 -19.42 28.52 15.58
C ASN A 303 -17.94 28.26 15.27
N PHE A 304 -17.41 28.76 14.13
CA PHE A 304 -16.03 28.43 13.72
C PHE A 304 -14.99 28.64 14.82
N VAL A 305 -15.00 29.81 15.47
CA VAL A 305 -14.03 30.15 16.53
C VAL A 305 -14.15 29.19 17.71
N GLU A 306 -15.38 28.87 18.11
CA GLU A 306 -15.67 27.97 19.21
C GLU A 306 -15.19 26.54 18.91
N ILE A 307 -15.46 26.03 17.70
CA ILE A 307 -14.98 24.71 17.25
C ILE A 307 -13.45 24.64 17.31
N VAL A 308 -12.76 25.64 16.76
CA VAL A 308 -11.29 25.65 16.77
C VAL A 308 -10.75 25.71 18.19
N THR A 309 -11.32 26.53 19.08
CA THR A 309 -10.91 26.59 20.49
C THR A 309 -11.16 25.26 21.22
N MET A 310 -12.32 24.62 21.01
CA MET A 310 -12.63 23.31 21.61
C MET A 310 -11.66 22.22 21.17
N LEU A 311 -11.35 22.16 19.87
CA LEU A 311 -10.36 21.23 19.33
C LEU A 311 -8.98 21.54 19.93
N ASP A 312 -8.55 22.80 19.92
CA ASP A 312 -7.26 23.24 20.44
C ASP A 312 -7.01 22.80 21.89
N ASP A 313 -7.93 23.15 22.78
CA ASP A 313 -7.86 22.82 24.21
C ASP A 313 -7.73 21.30 24.42
N TRP A 314 -8.51 20.51 23.68
CA TRP A 314 -8.48 19.05 23.80
C TRP A 314 -7.18 18.46 23.27
N PHE A 315 -6.73 18.87 22.08
CA PHE A 315 -5.53 18.32 21.44
C PHE A 315 -4.26 18.68 22.23
N MET A 316 -4.17 19.89 22.76
CA MET A 316 -3.04 20.29 23.61
C MET A 316 -2.92 19.45 24.88
N GLU A 317 -4.04 18.99 25.45
CA GLU A 317 -4.04 18.13 26.64
C GLU A 317 -3.82 16.64 26.29
N HIS A 318 -4.45 16.14 25.22
CA HIS A 318 -4.58 14.70 24.97
C HIS A 318 -3.73 14.18 23.81
N SER A 319 -3.35 15.02 22.84
CA SER A 319 -2.61 14.62 21.63
C SER A 319 -1.79 15.79 21.07
N PRO A 320 -0.79 16.30 21.82
CA PRO A 320 -0.10 17.56 21.52
C PRO A 320 0.81 17.51 20.28
N ASP A 321 1.16 16.31 19.81
CA ASP A 321 1.99 16.10 18.62
C ASP A 321 1.16 16.02 17.31
N THR A 322 -0.16 16.16 17.39
CA THR A 322 -1.05 16.11 16.22
C THR A 322 -0.83 17.35 15.35
N ASP A 323 -0.70 17.13 14.04
CA ASP A 323 -0.72 18.24 13.08
C ASP A 323 -2.12 18.81 12.90
N LEU A 324 -2.32 20.07 13.29
CA LEU A 324 -3.61 20.74 13.23
C LEU A 324 -3.63 21.78 12.11
N LYS A 325 -4.64 21.69 11.22
CA LYS A 325 -4.72 22.53 10.03
C LYS A 325 -6.13 23.02 9.73
N VAL A 326 -6.26 24.24 9.22
CA VAL A 326 -7.48 24.75 8.56
C VAL A 326 -7.22 25.01 7.08
N ILE A 327 -8.06 24.48 6.19
CA ILE A 327 -7.98 24.73 4.74
C ILE A 327 -9.06 25.73 4.35
N THR A 328 -8.67 26.89 3.82
CA THR A 328 -9.57 28.02 3.55
C THR A 328 -9.33 28.66 2.18
N ASN A 329 -10.36 29.28 1.61
CA ASN A 329 -10.25 30.06 0.38
C ASN A 329 -9.68 31.47 0.59
N GLY A 330 -9.74 32.01 1.82
CA GLY A 330 -9.16 33.31 2.17
C GLY A 330 -9.80 34.56 1.53
N VAL A 331 -10.89 34.44 0.77
CA VAL A 331 -11.29 35.51 -0.18
C VAL A 331 -12.09 36.66 0.43
N SER A 332 -12.86 36.43 1.50
CA SER A 332 -13.73 37.47 2.08
C SER A 332 -13.15 38.10 3.35
N ARG A 333 -13.57 39.34 3.68
CA ARG A 333 -13.18 40.00 4.92
C ARG A 333 -13.58 39.20 6.17
N LYS A 334 -14.75 38.55 6.15
CA LYS A 334 -15.21 37.69 7.25
C LYS A 334 -14.27 36.48 7.42
N VAL A 335 -13.92 35.83 6.31
CA VAL A 335 -12.95 34.71 6.28
C VAL A 335 -11.62 35.16 6.87
N GLN A 336 -11.05 36.28 6.39
CA GLN A 336 -9.79 36.82 6.90
C GLN A 336 -9.82 37.14 8.40
N ASN A 337 -10.94 37.69 8.90
CA ASN A 337 -11.10 37.93 10.34
C ASN A 337 -11.11 36.63 11.15
N ASN A 338 -11.78 35.60 10.65
CA ASN A 338 -11.86 34.31 11.33
C ASN A 338 -10.53 33.54 11.26
N ILE A 339 -9.75 33.67 10.19
CA ILE A 339 -8.37 33.14 10.11
C ILE A 339 -7.50 33.70 11.24
N MET A 340 -7.64 34.99 11.58
CA MET A 340 -6.91 35.59 12.71
C MET A 340 -7.29 35.02 14.08
N SER A 341 -8.37 34.24 14.17
CA SER A 341 -8.81 33.57 15.40
C SER A 341 -8.26 32.14 15.52
N ILE A 342 -7.55 31.64 14.51
CA ILE A 342 -6.89 30.33 14.55
C ILE A 342 -5.65 30.42 15.46
N PRO A 343 -5.45 29.49 16.40
CA PRO A 343 -4.27 29.47 17.27
C PRO A 343 -2.96 29.45 16.49
N GLU A 344 -1.92 30.14 16.99
CA GLU A 344 -0.66 30.36 16.26
C GLU A 344 0.09 29.07 15.91
N HIS A 345 -0.09 28.00 16.69
CA HIS A 345 0.57 26.71 16.46
C HIS A 345 -0.19 25.82 15.47
N TRP A 346 -1.41 26.19 15.05
CA TRP A 346 -2.11 25.55 13.95
C TRP A 346 -1.58 26.08 12.62
N ARG A 347 -1.53 25.21 11.62
CA ARG A 347 -1.32 25.64 10.25
C ARG A 347 -2.62 26.13 9.65
N TYR A 348 -2.57 27.14 8.80
CA TYR A 348 -3.67 27.40 7.87
C TYR A 348 -3.13 27.44 6.46
N GLU A 349 -3.81 26.78 5.54
CA GLU A 349 -3.50 26.85 4.12
C GLU A 349 -4.57 27.69 3.43
N ASN A 350 -4.15 28.89 3.04
CA ASN A 350 -4.96 29.76 2.22
C ASN A 350 -4.67 29.45 0.74
N SER A 351 -5.68 28.95 0.03
CA SER A 351 -5.54 28.59 -1.38
C SER A 351 -5.47 29.80 -2.33
N TYR A 352 -5.60 31.04 -1.83
CA TYR A 352 -5.50 32.31 -2.57
C TYR A 352 -6.13 32.25 -3.97
N LYS A 353 -7.40 31.82 -4.02
CA LYS A 353 -8.15 31.68 -5.26
C LYS A 353 -8.60 33.05 -5.78
N LEU A 354 -7.66 33.86 -6.28
CA LEU A 354 -7.87 35.20 -6.81
C LEU A 354 -8.55 35.17 -8.18
N ASP A 355 -8.26 34.14 -8.99
CA ASP A 355 -8.88 33.87 -10.27
C ASP A 355 -9.52 32.48 -10.22
N ARG A 356 -10.84 32.44 -10.02
CA ARG A 356 -11.59 31.19 -9.81
C ARG A 356 -11.35 30.15 -10.92
N GLU A 357 -11.24 30.56 -12.17
CA GLU A 357 -11.07 29.63 -13.30
C GLU A 357 -9.62 29.11 -13.35
N MET A 358 -8.64 30.00 -13.27
CA MET A 358 -7.22 29.63 -13.27
C MET A 358 -6.81 28.84 -12.01
N ASP A 359 -7.39 29.16 -10.86
CA ASP A 359 -7.12 28.53 -9.58
C ASP A 359 -7.91 27.24 -9.34
N THR A 360 -8.68 26.78 -10.33
CA THR A 360 -9.40 25.49 -10.28
C THR A 360 -9.13 24.59 -11.49
N ILE A 361 -8.44 25.08 -12.52
CA ILE A 361 -8.13 24.33 -13.75
C ILE A 361 -7.37 23.00 -13.53
N HIS A 362 -6.68 22.87 -12.40
CA HIS A 362 -5.88 21.69 -12.04
C HIS A 362 -6.65 20.70 -11.14
N PHE A 363 -7.92 20.98 -10.84
CA PHE A 363 -8.75 20.06 -10.06
C PHE A 363 -9.04 18.82 -10.90
N GLU A 364 -8.91 17.65 -10.28
CA GLU A 364 -9.36 16.42 -10.92
C GLU A 364 -10.89 16.48 -11.05
N PRO A 365 -11.46 15.97 -12.16
CA PRO A 365 -12.89 16.03 -12.40
C PRO A 365 -13.61 15.08 -11.44
N PHE A 366 -13.86 15.54 -10.22
CA PHE A 366 -14.51 14.78 -9.16
C PHE A 366 -15.85 14.18 -9.61
N ASN A 367 -16.61 14.92 -10.40
CA ASN A 367 -17.92 14.52 -10.94
C ASN A 367 -17.85 13.62 -12.18
N LEU A 368 -16.69 13.03 -12.49
CA LEU A 368 -16.53 12.00 -13.50
C LEU A 368 -16.60 10.62 -12.84
N ALA A 369 -17.78 9.98 -12.82
CA ALA A 369 -17.93 8.67 -12.20
C ALA A 369 -17.27 7.54 -13.03
N PRO A 370 -16.34 6.76 -12.44
CA PRO A 370 -15.75 5.60 -13.11
C PRO A 370 -16.77 4.58 -13.63
N ILE A 371 -17.90 4.36 -12.94
CA ILE A 371 -18.92 3.37 -13.33
C ILE A 371 -19.59 3.67 -14.69
N ASP A 372 -19.55 4.94 -15.13
CA ASP A 372 -20.07 5.40 -16.40
C ASP A 372 -19.08 5.18 -17.56
N LEU A 373 -17.81 4.85 -17.24
CA LEU A 373 -16.75 4.67 -18.23
C LEU A 373 -16.57 3.17 -18.55
N PRO A 374 -16.65 2.75 -19.84
CA PRO A 374 -16.56 1.33 -20.21
C PRO A 374 -15.33 0.60 -19.68
N GLN A 375 -14.19 1.28 -19.66
CA GLN A 375 -12.91 0.72 -19.20
C GLN A 375 -12.77 0.64 -17.68
N TRP A 376 -13.62 1.33 -16.91
CA TRP A 376 -13.59 1.33 -15.44
C TRP A 376 -14.80 0.65 -14.79
N ARG A 377 -15.84 0.32 -15.56
CA ARG A 377 -17.10 -0.20 -15.03
C ARG A 377 -16.96 -1.52 -14.26
N GLY A 378 -16.02 -2.39 -14.63
CA GLY A 378 -15.80 -3.69 -14.02
C GLY A 378 -14.77 -3.69 -12.89
N GLU A 379 -14.34 -2.52 -12.43
CA GLU A 379 -13.22 -2.41 -11.51
C GLU A 379 -13.58 -2.74 -10.06
N ASP A 380 -12.58 -3.21 -9.32
CA ASP A 380 -12.70 -3.39 -7.87
C ASP A 380 -12.58 -2.03 -7.16
N PHE A 381 -13.73 -1.45 -6.83
CA PHE A 381 -13.81 -0.17 -6.13
C PHE A 381 -13.48 -0.25 -4.64
N THR A 382 -13.32 -1.44 -4.06
CA THR A 382 -12.85 -1.58 -2.67
C THR A 382 -11.40 -1.10 -2.50
N LYS A 383 -10.65 -0.96 -3.60
CA LYS A 383 -9.25 -0.49 -3.58
C LYS A 383 -9.08 0.98 -3.16
N GLY A 384 -10.11 1.81 -3.27
CA GLY A 384 -10.03 3.24 -2.96
C GLY A 384 -9.04 4.04 -3.83
N CYS A 385 -8.59 5.18 -3.30
CA CYS A 385 -7.52 6.00 -3.90
C CYS A 385 -6.63 6.57 -2.78
N TYR A 386 -5.48 7.15 -3.14
CA TYR A 386 -4.47 7.67 -2.20
C TYR A 386 -5.03 8.60 -1.12
N ILE A 387 -6.13 9.32 -1.39
CA ILE A 387 -6.75 10.27 -0.46
C ILE A 387 -7.12 9.61 0.88
N THR A 388 -7.61 8.37 0.88
CA THR A 388 -7.99 7.67 2.13
C THR A 388 -6.79 7.41 3.05
N GLN A 389 -5.59 7.33 2.50
CA GLN A 389 -4.35 7.08 3.24
C GLN A 389 -3.60 8.40 3.56
N ASP A 390 -3.60 9.33 2.61
CA ASP A 390 -2.87 10.60 2.73
C ASP A 390 -3.61 11.60 3.62
N SER A 391 -4.90 11.80 3.38
CA SER A 391 -5.79 12.67 4.18
C SER A 391 -6.44 11.93 5.35
N GLY A 392 -6.58 10.60 5.27
CA GLY A 392 -7.23 9.79 6.29
C GLY A 392 -8.75 9.71 6.15
N ILE A 393 -9.39 9.32 7.24
CA ILE A 393 -10.86 9.20 7.31
C ILE A 393 -11.51 10.59 7.37
N GLY A 394 -12.80 10.67 7.03
CA GLY A 394 -13.57 11.90 7.07
C GLY A 394 -14.64 11.87 8.14
N LEU A 395 -14.78 12.93 8.94
CA LEU A 395 -15.96 13.19 9.77
C LEU A 395 -16.76 14.33 9.14
N THR A 396 -18.04 14.07 8.89
CA THR A 396 -18.96 15.03 8.25
C THR A 396 -20.28 15.08 9.03
N PRO A 397 -21.22 16.00 8.70
CA PRO A 397 -22.55 16.00 9.33
C PRO A 397 -23.32 14.67 9.18
N TYR A 398 -22.85 13.78 8.30
CA TYR A 398 -23.42 12.47 8.02
C TYR A 398 -22.69 11.31 8.72
N GLY A 399 -21.72 11.59 9.60
CA GLY A 399 -20.92 10.58 10.30
C GLY A 399 -19.52 10.39 9.72
N TYR A 400 -18.91 9.24 10.04
CA TYR A 400 -17.55 8.89 9.62
C TYR A 400 -17.54 8.14 8.28
N PHE A 401 -16.57 8.50 7.43
CA PHE A 401 -16.36 7.96 6.09
C PHE A 401 -14.88 7.61 5.86
N HIS A 402 -14.62 6.72 4.89
CA HIS A 402 -13.26 6.35 4.50
C HIS A 402 -12.43 7.54 3.96
N CYS A 403 -13.09 8.60 3.49
CA CYS A 403 -12.52 9.91 3.22
C CYS A 403 -13.62 10.99 3.30
N ALA A 404 -13.29 12.25 3.56
CA ALA A 404 -14.29 13.30 3.69
C ALA A 404 -15.02 13.64 2.37
N ILE A 405 -14.42 13.32 1.22
CA ILE A 405 -15.09 13.45 -0.09
C ILE A 405 -16.34 12.56 -0.15
N ALA A 406 -16.28 11.34 0.40
CA ALA A 406 -17.43 10.45 0.43
C ALA A 406 -18.58 11.00 1.28
N GLY A 407 -18.30 11.72 2.38
CA GLY A 407 -19.35 12.43 3.12
C GLY A 407 -19.97 13.60 2.34
N GLY A 408 -19.18 14.29 1.50
CA GLY A 408 -19.69 15.27 0.54
C GLY A 408 -20.59 14.65 -0.53
N MET A 409 -20.28 13.42 -0.96
CA MET A 409 -21.12 12.64 -1.88
C MET A 409 -22.40 12.16 -1.20
N GLU A 410 -22.33 11.76 0.08
CA GLU A 410 -23.47 11.28 0.85
C GLU A 410 -24.59 12.32 0.88
N ARG A 411 -24.23 13.60 1.04
CA ARG A 411 -25.18 14.73 0.95
C ARG A 411 -26.06 14.70 -0.30
N ILE A 412 -25.49 14.25 -1.42
CA ILE A 412 -26.13 14.32 -2.75
C ILE A 412 -26.75 12.97 -3.13
N MET A 413 -26.03 11.89 -2.89
CA MET A 413 -26.41 10.54 -3.35
C MET A 413 -27.21 9.75 -2.31
N ASN A 414 -27.13 10.12 -1.03
CA ASN A 414 -27.84 9.49 0.09
C ASN A 414 -27.75 7.94 0.06
N LEU A 415 -26.51 7.43 0.05
CA LEU A 415 -26.25 5.99 -0.04
C LEU A 415 -26.39 5.29 1.33
N GLY A 416 -26.36 6.02 2.45
CA GLY A 416 -26.74 5.54 3.78
C GLY A 416 -25.63 4.85 4.55
N HIS A 417 -24.35 5.19 4.33
CA HIS A 417 -23.22 4.46 4.90
C HIS A 417 -22.44 5.17 6.02
N GLY A 418 -22.75 6.41 6.38
CA GLY A 418 -21.98 7.13 7.39
C GLY A 418 -22.01 6.45 8.75
N PHE A 419 -20.84 6.12 9.32
CA PHE A 419 -20.78 5.50 10.64
C PHE A 419 -21.03 6.52 11.74
N GLU A 420 -21.83 6.16 12.74
CA GLU A 420 -22.10 7.02 13.92
C GLU A 420 -20.89 7.15 14.85
N LYS A 421 -19.93 6.22 14.75
CA LYS A 421 -18.77 6.09 15.64
C LYS A 421 -17.51 5.86 14.83
N ILE A 422 -16.35 6.23 15.38
CA ILE A 422 -15.04 5.92 14.81
C ILE A 422 -14.93 4.40 14.67
N PRO A 423 -14.74 3.85 13.47
CA PRO A 423 -14.58 2.41 13.29
C PRO A 423 -13.37 1.86 14.05
N GLU A 424 -13.43 0.61 14.47
CA GLU A 424 -12.32 -0.07 15.16
C GLU A 424 -11.22 -0.46 14.17
N HIS A 425 -11.61 -0.77 12.93
CA HIS A 425 -10.67 -1.21 11.90
C HIS A 425 -10.92 -0.52 10.55
N PRO A 426 -9.87 -0.13 9.78
CA PRO A 426 -10.06 0.40 8.43
C PRO A 426 -10.80 -0.52 7.45
N TRP A 427 -10.96 -1.82 7.76
CA TRP A 427 -11.68 -2.76 6.87
C TRP A 427 -13.20 -2.58 6.93
N GLU A 428 -13.71 -1.95 7.99
CA GLU A 428 -15.14 -1.66 8.10
C GLU A 428 -15.60 -0.71 6.99
N PHE A 429 -14.67 0.03 6.38
CA PHE A 429 -14.94 0.92 5.26
C PHE A 429 -15.03 0.24 3.89
N LEU A 430 -14.74 -1.05 3.73
CA LEU A 430 -14.61 -1.65 2.40
C LEU A 430 -15.90 -1.59 1.57
N GLU A 431 -17.06 -1.84 2.19
CA GLU A 431 -18.35 -1.70 1.51
C GLU A 431 -18.61 -0.24 1.09
N MET A 432 -18.31 0.70 1.99
CA MET A 432 -18.39 2.13 1.68
C MET A 432 -17.43 2.52 0.55
N MET A 433 -16.18 2.06 0.56
CA MET A 433 -15.26 2.33 -0.56
C MET A 433 -15.82 1.81 -1.88
N LYS A 434 -16.35 0.59 -1.89
CA LYS A 434 -17.00 0.01 -3.07
C LYS A 434 -18.15 0.87 -3.59
N ASP A 435 -18.97 1.43 -2.70
CA ASP A 435 -20.18 2.16 -3.07
C ASP A 435 -19.92 3.62 -3.47
N TYR A 436 -18.94 4.29 -2.87
CA TYR A 436 -18.62 5.68 -3.19
C TYR A 436 -17.53 5.82 -4.24
N CYS A 437 -16.46 5.02 -4.22
CA CYS A 437 -15.34 5.18 -5.14
C CYS A 437 -15.74 4.98 -6.62
N ARG A 438 -16.78 4.17 -6.89
CA ARG A 438 -17.33 4.00 -8.24
C ARG A 438 -17.92 5.26 -8.86
N PHE A 439 -18.22 6.26 -8.03
CA PHE A 439 -18.76 7.55 -8.45
C PHE A 439 -17.74 8.69 -8.36
N CYS A 440 -16.53 8.47 -7.84
CA CYS A 440 -15.57 9.54 -7.60
C CYS A 440 -14.47 9.57 -8.68
N GLY A 441 -14.33 10.69 -9.39
CA GLY A 441 -13.30 10.83 -10.43
C GLY A 441 -11.86 10.79 -9.93
N HIS A 442 -11.62 10.99 -8.62
CA HIS A 442 -10.29 10.80 -8.03
C HIS A 442 -9.79 9.34 -8.13
N PHE A 443 -10.70 8.37 -8.24
CA PHE A 443 -10.35 6.96 -8.45
C PHE A 443 -9.60 6.70 -9.77
N LEU A 444 -9.77 7.61 -10.74
CA LEU A 444 -9.10 7.52 -12.05
C LEU A 444 -7.61 7.89 -11.99
N SER A 445 -7.17 8.47 -10.87
CA SER A 445 -5.77 8.81 -10.60
C SER A 445 -5.18 7.81 -9.60
N ASP A 446 -4.45 6.82 -10.13
CA ASP A 446 -3.91 5.70 -9.33
C ASP A 446 -2.65 6.08 -8.51
N SER A 447 -2.14 7.31 -8.66
CA SER A 447 -1.00 7.85 -7.90
C SER A 447 -1.20 9.33 -7.54
N PHE A 448 -0.58 9.76 -6.43
CA PHE A 448 -0.51 11.18 -6.08
C PHE A 448 0.18 11.94 -7.21
N LYS A 449 -0.53 12.91 -7.80
CA LYS A 449 0.02 13.85 -8.78
C LYS A 449 0.16 15.22 -8.14
N GLU A 450 1.34 15.82 -8.25
CA GLU A 450 1.54 17.20 -7.82
C GLU A 450 0.67 18.17 -8.63
N ARG A 451 0.30 19.32 -8.04
CA ARG A 451 -0.57 20.33 -8.70
C ARG A 451 -0.06 20.74 -10.09
N SER A 452 1.26 20.83 -10.26
CA SER A 452 1.91 21.16 -11.55
C SER A 452 1.76 20.07 -12.61
N GLU A 453 1.65 18.80 -12.20
CA GLU A 453 1.52 17.64 -13.09
C GLU A 453 0.07 17.46 -13.58
N ARG A 454 -0.89 18.14 -12.95
CA ARG A 454 -2.31 18.12 -13.31
C ARG A 454 -2.69 19.13 -14.40
N ILE A 455 -1.78 20.04 -14.78
CA ILE A 455 -2.03 21.16 -15.73
C ILE A 455 -2.13 20.71 -17.20
N GLY A 456 -2.19 19.40 -17.47
CA GLY A 456 -2.30 18.83 -18.83
C GLY A 456 -3.31 17.69 -18.96
N MET A 457 -4.27 17.54 -18.04
CA MET A 457 -5.33 16.53 -18.17
C MET A 457 -6.32 16.98 -19.26
N ASP A 458 -6.62 16.09 -20.22
CA ASP A 458 -7.55 16.34 -21.34
C ASP A 458 -9.04 16.46 -20.91
N VAL A 459 -9.32 16.45 -19.60
CA VAL A 459 -10.68 16.46 -19.05
C VAL A 459 -10.87 17.67 -18.13
N SER A 460 -11.89 18.49 -18.43
CA SER A 460 -12.22 19.69 -17.67
C SER A 460 -12.75 19.33 -16.26
N PRO A 461 -12.35 20.08 -15.19
CA PRO A 461 -12.93 19.94 -13.85
C PRO A 461 -14.46 20.09 -13.79
N GLU A 462 -15.07 20.70 -14.80
CA GLU A 462 -16.53 20.87 -14.93
C GLU A 462 -17.25 19.67 -15.54
N THR A 463 -16.52 18.61 -15.89
CA THR A 463 -17.10 17.42 -16.51
C THR A 463 -18.00 16.69 -15.49
N VAL A 464 -19.25 16.44 -15.89
CA VAL A 464 -20.27 15.76 -15.07
C VAL A 464 -20.78 14.54 -15.83
N SER A 465 -20.56 13.35 -15.26
CA SER A 465 -20.98 12.07 -15.87
C SER A 465 -22.48 11.79 -15.68
N GLU A 466 -23.01 10.76 -16.35
CA GLU A 466 -24.43 10.39 -16.33
C GLU A 466 -24.94 10.12 -14.90
N SER A 467 -24.19 9.33 -14.12
CA SER A 467 -24.52 9.05 -12.72
C SER A 467 -24.61 10.31 -11.87
N TRP A 468 -23.71 11.27 -12.09
CA TRP A 468 -23.74 12.55 -11.36
C TRP A 468 -24.88 13.47 -11.81
N GLN A 469 -25.22 13.50 -13.10
CA GLN A 469 -26.38 14.25 -13.59
C GLN A 469 -27.67 13.74 -12.96
N LEU A 470 -27.82 12.42 -12.84
CA LEU A 470 -28.95 11.80 -12.15
C LEU A 470 -28.96 12.15 -10.66
N ALA A 471 -27.83 12.02 -9.97
CA ALA A 471 -27.71 12.34 -8.56
C ALA A 471 -28.06 13.81 -8.25
N TYR A 472 -27.56 14.75 -9.05
CA TYR A 472 -27.91 16.16 -8.90
C TYR A 472 -29.40 16.43 -9.20
N GLY A 473 -29.97 15.78 -10.22
CA GLY A 473 -31.39 15.89 -10.52
C GLY A 473 -32.29 15.38 -9.39
N GLU A 474 -31.88 14.31 -8.69
CA GLU A 474 -32.59 13.84 -7.50
C GLU A 474 -32.43 14.78 -6.32
N TRP A 475 -31.21 15.28 -6.09
CA TRP A 475 -30.91 16.25 -5.04
C TRP A 475 -31.68 17.57 -5.22
N GLU A 476 -31.86 18.06 -6.44
CA GLU A 476 -32.67 19.27 -6.71
C GLU A 476 -34.12 19.12 -6.25
N VAL A 477 -34.65 17.89 -6.21
CA VAL A 477 -36.02 17.60 -5.78
C VAL A 477 -36.08 17.33 -4.28
N LYS A 478 -35.13 16.56 -3.74
CA LYS A 478 -35.16 16.05 -2.35
C LYS A 478 -34.42 16.93 -1.35
N GLY A 479 -33.46 17.72 -1.81
CA GLY A 479 -32.51 18.44 -0.98
C GLY A 479 -31.36 17.55 -0.50
N ASP A 480 -30.57 18.10 0.43
CA ASP A 480 -29.53 17.37 1.16
C ASP A 480 -30.12 16.13 1.87
N ALA A 481 -29.33 15.05 1.94
CA ALA A 481 -29.68 13.77 2.58
C ALA A 481 -30.19 13.92 4.02
#